data_AF-A0A2T2W4F6-F1
#
_entry.id   AF-A0A2T2W4F6-F1
#
_cell.length_a   1.000
_cell.length_b   1.000
_cell.length_c   1.000
_cell.angle_alpha   90.00
_cell.angle_beta   90.00
_cell.angle_gamma   90.00
#
_symmetry.space_group_name_H-M   'P 1'
#
loop_
_entity.id
_entity.type
_entity.pdbx_description
1 polymer ?
#
loop_
_entity_poly.entity_id
_entity_poly.type
_entity_poly.pdbx_seq_one_letter_code
_entity_poly.pdbx_strand_id
1 'polypeptide(L)'
;MLGVLVGGFLSGQLAIAPMSIDLPQSRLSLLSQSPPMLGRDAIPYPPLLRHEVSPGGTYHLVLTLEQEADGTRRTVASLFETMGDRCQQVWSRRLPHSYGPRLGLVNDRGTVVLLDEWINVASPYAIVVMEADGEVKAQHSFDDIVAITDGSRAEVVEQAAQGFWLSGYPELNRDGAQVSIPAAGGHLTLDLATGELDF
;
A
#
# COMPACT_ATOMS: atom_id res chain seq x y z
N MET A 1 46.45 12.83 -70.98
CA MET A 1 45.18 12.93 -71.75
C MET A 1 44.59 11.53 -71.83
N LEU A 2 43.64 11.18 -70.96
CA LEU A 2 42.19 11.36 -71.06
C LEU A 2 41.52 10.39 -72.06
N GLY A 3 40.71 9.47 -71.51
CA GLY A 3 39.42 9.10 -72.09
C GLY A 3 39.15 7.60 -72.29
N VAL A 4 38.41 6.98 -71.36
CA VAL A 4 37.35 5.95 -71.58
C VAL A 4 36.44 6.00 -70.32
N LEU A 5 35.19 6.47 -70.31
CA LEU A 5 33.87 6.01 -70.84
C LEU A 5 33.13 4.96 -69.97
N VAL A 6 31.88 5.31 -69.63
CA VAL A 6 30.72 4.48 -69.14
C VAL A 6 30.86 3.95 -67.71
N GLY A 7 29.91 4.04 -66.78
CA GLY A 7 28.48 4.36 -66.75
C GLY A 7 27.86 3.51 -65.62
N GLY A 8 26.74 3.94 -65.02
CA GLY A 8 25.86 3.02 -64.29
C GLY A 8 25.42 3.41 -62.87
N PHE A 9 24.13 3.73 -62.79
CA PHE A 9 23.14 3.33 -61.78
C PHE A 9 23.24 3.76 -60.30
N LEU A 10 22.25 4.58 -59.93
CA LEU A 10 21.34 4.48 -58.77
C LEU A 10 21.87 3.83 -57.50
N SER A 11 21.97 4.63 -56.44
CA SER A 11 21.64 4.18 -55.09
C SER A 11 21.14 5.38 -54.28
N GLY A 12 19.87 5.31 -53.90
CA GLY A 12 19.23 6.30 -53.05
C GLY A 12 19.87 6.33 -51.67
N GLN A 13 20.26 7.52 -51.23
CA GLN A 13 20.54 7.79 -49.82
C GLN A 13 19.21 8.13 -49.14
N LEU A 14 18.58 7.13 -48.52
CA LEU A 14 17.67 7.38 -47.42
C LEU A 14 18.52 7.84 -46.24
N ALA A 15 18.45 9.15 -45.96
CA ALA A 15 18.96 9.72 -44.74
C ALA A 15 18.21 9.10 -43.55
N ILE A 16 18.88 8.23 -42.80
CA ILE A 16 18.38 7.76 -41.51
C ILE A 16 18.68 8.88 -40.51
N ALA A 17 17.68 9.71 -40.24
CA ALA A 17 17.71 10.63 -39.10
C ALA A 17 17.76 9.81 -37.79
N PRO A 18 18.53 10.24 -36.77
CA PRO A 18 18.45 9.61 -35.46
C PRO A 18 17.06 9.86 -34.88
N MET A 19 16.28 8.79 -34.70
CA MET A 19 15.04 8.84 -33.93
C MET A 19 15.38 9.27 -32.50
N SER A 20 15.01 10.51 -32.16
CA SER A 20 14.86 10.92 -30.77
C SER A 20 13.69 10.13 -30.22
N ILE A 21 13.97 9.16 -29.34
CA ILE A 21 12.94 8.51 -28.54
C ILE A 21 12.58 9.51 -27.45
N ASP A 22 11.63 10.41 -27.75
CA ASP A 22 10.88 11.12 -26.72
C ASP A 22 10.05 10.07 -25.96
N LEU A 23 10.61 9.56 -24.87
CA LEU A 23 9.85 8.82 -23.88
C LEU A 23 8.85 9.79 -23.24
N PRO A 24 7.54 9.58 -23.35
CA PRO A 24 6.60 10.33 -22.53
C PRO A 24 6.92 9.99 -21.07
N GLN A 25 7.37 10.98 -20.31
CA GLN A 25 7.44 10.91 -18.86
C GLN A 25 6.03 10.58 -18.35
N SER A 26 5.83 9.31 -17.99
CA SER A 26 4.62 8.82 -17.34
C SER A 26 4.43 9.57 -16.02
N ARG A 27 3.75 10.72 -16.07
CA ARG A 27 3.07 11.29 -14.91
C ARG A 27 1.83 10.46 -14.65
N LEU A 28 2.01 9.24 -14.14
CA LEU A 28 0.93 8.49 -13.52
C LEU A 28 0.78 8.99 -12.08
N SER A 29 0.19 10.16 -11.94
CA SER A 29 -0.49 10.55 -10.70
C SER A 29 -1.79 9.75 -10.60
N LEU A 30 -1.68 8.48 -10.20
CA LEU A 30 -2.82 7.62 -9.95
C LEU A 30 -3.34 7.85 -8.52
N LEU A 31 -4.44 8.61 -8.45
CA LEU A 31 -5.57 8.41 -7.53
C LEU A 31 -5.24 8.42 -6.02
N SER A 32 -4.94 9.60 -5.48
CA SER A 32 -5.33 9.91 -4.10
C SER A 32 -6.85 10.09 -4.09
N GLN A 33 -7.60 9.02 -3.86
CA GLN A 33 -9.03 9.12 -3.59
C GLN A 33 -9.22 9.48 -2.12
N SER A 34 -9.97 10.54 -1.87
CA SER A 34 -10.31 11.01 -0.53
C SER A 34 -11.01 9.90 0.28
N PRO A 35 -10.77 9.80 1.60
CA PRO A 35 -11.49 8.87 2.46
C PRO A 35 -13.02 9.08 2.36
N PRO A 36 -13.83 8.01 2.47
CA PRO A 36 -15.28 8.14 2.45
C PRO A 36 -15.76 8.96 3.65
N MET A 37 -16.61 9.95 3.39
CA MET A 37 -17.28 10.75 4.42
C MET A 37 -18.35 9.92 5.15
N LEU A 38 -18.41 10.07 6.49
CA LEU A 38 -19.52 9.57 7.33
C LEU A 38 -20.87 10.10 6.81
N GLY A 39 -21.83 9.21 6.51
CA GLY A 39 -23.21 9.58 6.13
C GLY A 39 -23.81 8.92 4.87
N ARG A 40 -23.15 7.93 4.26
CA ARG A 40 -23.76 7.06 3.23
C ARG A 40 -23.91 5.64 3.78
N ASP A 41 -25.11 5.07 3.67
CA ASP A 41 -25.40 3.68 4.08
C ASP A 41 -24.61 2.62 3.29
N ALA A 42 -24.00 3.01 2.17
CA ALA A 42 -23.11 2.15 1.39
C ALA A 42 -21.69 2.73 1.37
N ILE A 43 -20.76 2.03 2.05
CA ILE A 43 -19.33 2.22 1.85
C ILE A 43 -18.98 1.52 0.53
N PRO A 44 -18.37 2.21 -0.46
CA PRO A 44 -17.94 1.55 -1.69
C PRO A 44 -16.91 0.47 -1.37
N TYR A 45 -16.86 -0.58 -2.18
CA TYR A 45 -15.77 -1.56 -2.06
C TYR A 45 -14.39 -0.88 -2.15
N PRO A 46 -13.35 -1.48 -1.54
CA PRO A 46 -12.00 -1.00 -1.75
C PRO A 46 -11.61 -1.06 -3.23
N PRO A 47 -10.61 -0.27 -3.65
CA PRO A 47 -9.98 -0.44 -4.95
C PRO A 47 -9.57 -1.91 -5.17
N LEU A 48 -9.75 -2.41 -6.40
CA LEU A 48 -9.41 -3.80 -6.74
C LEU A 48 -7.95 -4.13 -6.50
N LEU A 49 -7.07 -3.14 -6.67
CA LEU A 49 -5.64 -3.25 -6.47
C LEU A 49 -5.16 -2.01 -5.73
N ARG A 50 -4.38 -2.23 -4.67
CA ARG A 50 -3.61 -1.19 -4.00
C ARG A 50 -2.15 -1.63 -3.90
N HIS A 51 -1.26 -0.67 -4.03
CA HIS A 51 0.18 -0.90 -4.03
C HIS A 51 0.83 0.09 -3.09
N GLU A 52 1.48 -0.43 -2.05
CA GLU A 52 2.25 0.34 -1.09
C GLU A 52 3.73 -0.03 -1.27
N VAL A 53 4.60 0.97 -1.23
CA VAL A 53 6.03 0.80 -1.45
C VAL A 53 6.77 1.21 -0.19
N SER A 54 7.73 0.39 0.21
CA SER A 54 8.62 0.72 1.32
C SER A 54 9.47 1.96 1.02
N PRO A 55 9.90 2.74 2.03
CA PRO A 55 10.62 4.01 1.79
C PRO A 55 11.86 3.88 0.89
N GLY A 56 12.62 2.80 1.02
CA GLY A 56 13.78 2.49 0.20
C GLY A 56 13.45 1.77 -1.12
N GLY A 57 12.20 1.36 -1.33
CA GLY A 57 11.75 0.65 -2.54
C GLY A 57 12.15 -0.83 -2.58
N THR A 58 12.67 -1.38 -1.49
CA THR A 58 13.10 -2.79 -1.40
C THR A 58 11.91 -3.72 -1.40
N TYR A 59 10.84 -3.35 -0.69
CA TYR A 59 9.61 -4.13 -0.59
C TYR A 59 8.40 -3.40 -1.17
N HIS A 60 7.50 -4.20 -1.73
CA HIS A 60 6.24 -3.80 -2.32
C HIS A 60 5.11 -4.65 -1.74
N LEU A 61 4.17 -4.01 -1.06
CA LEU A 61 2.94 -4.64 -0.58
C LEU A 61 1.84 -4.42 -1.62
N VAL A 62 1.26 -5.50 -2.13
CA VAL A 62 0.14 -5.47 -3.06
C VAL A 62 -1.09 -6.05 -2.37
N LEU A 63 -2.16 -5.27 -2.32
CA LEU A 63 -3.46 -5.69 -1.78
C LEU A 63 -4.45 -5.84 -2.94
N THR A 64 -4.92 -7.05 -3.17
CA THR A 64 -5.86 -7.37 -4.25
C THR A 64 -7.21 -7.77 -3.67
N LEU A 65 -8.27 -7.06 -4.02
CA LEU A 65 -9.64 -7.47 -3.69
C LEU A 65 -10.12 -8.49 -4.71
N GLU A 66 -10.25 -9.73 -4.27
CA GLU A 66 -10.72 -10.84 -5.10
C GLU A 66 -12.18 -11.15 -4.80
N GLN A 67 -12.89 -11.72 -5.78
CA GLN A 67 -14.22 -12.29 -5.58
C GLN A 67 -14.12 -13.81 -5.55
N GLU A 68 -14.66 -14.41 -4.49
CA GLU A 68 -14.76 -15.85 -4.31
C GLU A 68 -15.96 -16.43 -5.08
N ALA A 69 -16.01 -17.75 -5.21
CA ALA A 69 -17.04 -18.46 -5.97
C ALA A 69 -18.47 -18.27 -5.41
N ASP A 70 -18.59 -18.00 -4.11
CA ASP A 70 -19.85 -17.69 -3.43
C ASP A 70 -20.27 -16.21 -3.58
N GLY A 71 -19.47 -15.41 -4.27
CA GLY A 71 -19.69 -13.98 -4.48
C GLY A 71 -19.09 -13.08 -3.41
N THR A 72 -18.61 -13.64 -2.29
CA THR A 72 -17.92 -12.90 -1.23
C THR A 72 -16.66 -12.26 -1.78
N ARG A 73 -16.33 -11.04 -1.34
CA ARG A 73 -15.07 -10.39 -1.71
C ARG A 73 -14.11 -10.40 -0.54
N ARG A 74 -12.85 -10.78 -0.77
CA ARG A 74 -11.80 -10.85 0.24
C ARG A 74 -10.50 -10.29 -0.31
N THR A 75 -9.71 -9.65 0.54
CA THR A 75 -8.39 -9.15 0.14
C THR A 75 -7.33 -10.21 0.31
N VAL A 76 -6.52 -10.38 -0.72
CA VAL A 76 -5.24 -11.07 -0.67
C VAL A 76 -4.13 -10.02 -0.55
N ALA A 77 -3.29 -10.15 0.46
CA ALA A 77 -2.06 -9.40 0.57
C ALA A 77 -0.90 -10.22 0.01
N SER A 78 -0.07 -9.60 -0.81
CA SER A 78 1.14 -10.19 -1.37
C SER A 78 2.31 -9.26 -1.14
N LEU A 79 3.40 -9.78 -0.60
CA LEU A 79 4.65 -9.05 -0.43
C LEU A 79 5.63 -9.46 -1.54
N PHE A 80 6.23 -8.46 -2.17
CA PHE A 80 7.29 -8.65 -3.15
C PHE A 80 8.56 -7.94 -2.70
N GLU A 81 9.70 -8.54 -2.99
CA GLU A 81 11.03 -7.97 -2.77
C GLU A 81 11.71 -7.69 -4.11
N THR A 82 12.31 -6.51 -4.22
CA THR A 82 13.11 -6.10 -5.36
C THR A 82 14.48 -6.78 -5.30
N MET A 83 14.75 -7.62 -6.29
CA MET A 83 15.99 -8.40 -6.45
C MET A 83 16.66 -8.01 -7.77
N GLY A 84 17.44 -6.93 -7.78
CA GLY A 84 18.05 -6.40 -9.00
C GLY A 84 17.02 -5.76 -9.93
N ASP A 85 16.82 -6.32 -11.12
CA ASP A 85 15.89 -5.83 -12.15
C ASP A 85 14.48 -6.48 -12.09
N ARG A 86 14.24 -7.32 -11.09
CA ARG A 86 13.00 -8.09 -10.93
C ARG A 86 12.41 -7.95 -9.53
N CYS A 87 11.09 -8.08 -9.44
CA CYS A 87 10.40 -8.29 -8.17
C CYS A 87 10.11 -9.78 -7.98
N GLN A 88 10.42 -10.32 -6.81
CA GLN A 88 10.09 -11.70 -6.43
C GLN A 88 9.02 -11.68 -5.35
N GLN A 89 7.97 -12.49 -5.52
CA GLN A 89 6.97 -12.67 -4.46
C GLN A 89 7.61 -13.43 -3.28
N VAL A 90 7.56 -12.82 -2.10
CA VAL A 90 8.03 -13.40 -0.84
C VAL A 90 6.93 -14.27 -0.25
N TRP A 91 5.72 -13.73 -0.14
CA TRP A 91 4.54 -14.44 0.33
C TRP A 91 3.26 -13.85 -0.28
N SER A 92 2.19 -14.63 -0.19
CA SER A 92 0.82 -14.19 -0.51
C SER A 92 -0.18 -14.88 0.42
N ARG A 93 -1.07 -14.11 1.02
CA ARG A 93 -2.03 -14.58 2.03
C ARG A 93 -3.37 -13.89 1.90
N ARG A 94 -4.44 -14.65 2.09
CA ARG A 94 -5.78 -14.09 2.32
C ARG A 94 -5.84 -13.48 3.71
N LEU A 95 -6.32 -12.24 3.78
CA LEU A 95 -6.45 -11.53 5.04
C LEU A 95 -7.76 -11.89 5.75
N PRO A 96 -7.79 -11.85 7.09
CA PRO A 96 -9.00 -12.17 7.85
C PRO A 96 -10.05 -11.04 7.83
N HIS A 97 -9.67 -9.84 7.41
CA HIS A 97 -10.57 -8.69 7.21
C HIS A 97 -11.72 -9.01 6.23
N SER A 98 -12.87 -8.36 6.41
CA SER A 98 -14.05 -8.53 5.55
C SER A 98 -13.76 -8.13 4.10
N TYR A 99 -13.27 -6.91 3.86
CA TYR A 99 -12.86 -6.45 2.52
C TYR A 99 -11.41 -5.97 2.47
N GLY A 100 -10.61 -6.35 3.48
CA GLY A 100 -9.24 -5.88 3.61
C GLY A 100 -9.09 -4.67 4.53
N PRO A 101 -7.83 -4.26 4.75
CA PRO A 101 -7.50 -3.17 5.62
C PRO A 101 -7.76 -1.82 4.95
N ARG A 102 -8.05 -0.80 5.75
CA ARG A 102 -8.21 0.56 5.22
C ARG A 102 -6.89 1.13 4.72
N LEU A 103 -5.83 0.99 5.50
CA LEU A 103 -4.47 1.42 5.14
C LEU A 103 -3.49 0.25 5.27
N GLY A 104 -2.40 0.32 4.51
CA GLY A 104 -1.30 -0.63 4.58
C GLY A 104 0.02 0.13 4.50
N LEU A 105 1.02 -0.32 5.26
CA LEU A 105 2.39 0.16 5.17
C LEU A 105 3.34 -1.04 5.09
N VAL A 106 4.51 -0.82 4.52
CA VAL A 106 5.61 -1.79 4.52
C VAL A 106 6.93 -1.05 4.74
N ASN A 107 7.80 -1.56 5.59
CA ASN A 107 9.13 -0.98 5.81
C ASN A 107 10.21 -1.68 4.97
N ASP A 108 11.44 -1.17 5.00
CA ASP A 108 12.58 -1.72 4.25
C ASP A 108 13.10 -3.06 4.80
N ARG A 109 12.49 -3.59 5.87
CA ARG A 109 12.76 -4.92 6.43
C ARG A 109 11.67 -5.94 6.06
N GLY A 110 10.68 -5.54 5.27
CA GLY A 110 9.57 -6.40 4.85
C GLY A 110 8.48 -6.55 5.91
N THR A 111 8.54 -5.80 7.01
CA THR A 111 7.45 -5.77 8.00
C THR A 111 6.28 -4.99 7.43
N VAL A 112 5.11 -5.62 7.45
CA VAL A 112 3.85 -5.06 6.95
C VAL A 112 2.96 -4.65 8.13
N VAL A 113 2.35 -3.48 8.04
CA VAL A 113 1.36 -3.00 9.01
C VAL A 113 0.05 -2.75 8.27
N LEU A 114 -1.01 -3.40 8.70
CA LEU A 114 -2.36 -3.26 8.16
C LEU A 114 -3.24 -2.58 9.19
N LEU A 115 -3.94 -1.53 8.78
CA LEU A 115 -4.65 -0.65 9.70
C LEU A 115 -6.13 -0.53 9.32
N ASP A 116 -6.95 -0.77 10.33
CA ASP A 116 -8.40 -0.65 10.36
C ASP A 116 -9.11 -1.51 9.30
N GLU A 117 -10.40 -1.71 9.47
CA GLU A 117 -11.20 -2.50 8.53
C GLU A 117 -12.01 -1.59 7.61
N TRP A 118 -12.06 -1.95 6.32
CA TRP A 118 -12.72 -1.13 5.30
C TRP A 118 -14.21 -0.81 5.57
N ILE A 119 -14.89 -1.56 6.43
CA ILE A 119 -16.35 -1.44 6.66
C ILE A 119 -16.77 -0.52 7.82
N ASN A 120 -15.86 0.26 8.41
CA ASN A 120 -16.17 1.18 9.54
C ASN A 120 -16.85 0.47 10.72
N VAL A 121 -16.26 -0.63 11.19
CA VAL A 121 -16.74 -1.34 12.37
C VAL A 121 -15.63 -1.46 13.40
N ALA A 122 -16.01 -1.64 14.66
CA ALA A 122 -15.07 -2.07 15.69
C ALA A 122 -14.52 -3.45 15.29
N SER A 123 -13.25 -3.48 14.89
CA SER A 123 -12.63 -4.67 14.30
C SER A 123 -11.67 -5.35 15.29
N PRO A 124 -11.62 -6.69 15.32
CA PRO A 124 -10.54 -7.40 15.98
C PRO A 124 -9.20 -7.27 15.24
N TYR A 125 -9.21 -6.70 14.02
CA TYR A 125 -8.03 -6.51 13.16
C TYR A 125 -7.72 -5.02 12.94
N ALA A 126 -7.90 -4.21 14.00
CA ALA A 126 -7.70 -2.77 13.93
C ALA A 126 -6.24 -2.41 13.62
N ILE A 127 -5.28 -3.18 14.13
CA ILE A 127 -3.88 -3.15 13.72
C ILE A 127 -3.41 -4.60 13.57
N VAL A 128 -2.78 -4.93 12.44
CA VAL A 128 -2.13 -6.23 12.23
C VAL A 128 -0.70 -5.98 11.77
N VAL A 129 0.26 -6.59 12.45
CA VAL A 129 1.69 -6.56 12.09
C VAL A 129 2.07 -7.92 11.55
N MET A 130 2.60 -7.95 10.34
CA MET A 130 3.08 -9.17 9.68
C MET A 130 4.57 -9.07 9.40
N GLU A 131 5.30 -10.16 9.62
CA GLU A 131 6.74 -10.22 9.35
C GLU A 131 7.02 -10.46 7.87
N ALA A 132 8.31 -10.41 7.48
CA ALA A 132 8.73 -10.56 6.10
C ALA A 132 8.43 -11.95 5.52
N ASP A 133 8.21 -12.97 6.36
CA ASP A 133 7.78 -14.31 5.96
C ASP A 133 6.24 -14.43 5.82
N GLY A 134 5.51 -13.39 6.23
CA GLY A 134 4.05 -13.32 6.16
C GLY A 134 3.36 -13.85 7.42
N GLU A 135 4.08 -14.21 8.47
CA GLU A 135 3.48 -14.57 9.75
C GLU A 135 2.98 -13.36 10.52
N VAL A 136 1.88 -13.53 11.25
CA VAL A 136 1.30 -12.47 12.08
C VAL A 136 2.10 -12.39 13.37
N LYS A 137 2.77 -11.26 13.57
CA LYS A 137 3.55 -10.96 14.76
C LYS A 137 2.68 -10.45 15.90
N ALA A 138 1.81 -9.51 15.58
CA ALA A 138 0.94 -8.85 16.54
C ALA A 138 -0.40 -8.50 15.88
N GLN A 139 -1.45 -8.50 16.69
CA GLN A 139 -2.79 -8.11 16.30
C GLN A 139 -3.41 -7.35 17.46
N HIS A 140 -3.95 -6.17 17.18
CA HIS A 140 -4.66 -5.34 18.14
C HIS A 140 -6.07 -5.08 17.63
N SER A 141 -7.03 -5.26 18.52
CA SER A 141 -8.43 -4.94 18.30
C SER A 141 -8.69 -3.46 18.54
N PHE A 142 -9.87 -2.99 18.14
CA PHE A 142 -10.33 -1.66 18.52
C PHE A 142 -10.41 -1.49 20.05
N ASP A 143 -10.72 -2.55 20.79
CA ASP A 143 -10.84 -2.49 22.24
C ASP A 143 -9.48 -2.29 22.90
N ASP A 144 -8.41 -2.85 22.33
CA ASP A 144 -7.02 -2.62 22.77
C ASP A 144 -6.62 -1.14 22.57
N ILE A 145 -7.03 -0.54 21.44
CA ILE A 145 -6.81 0.89 21.16
C ILE A 145 -7.57 1.78 22.15
N VAL A 146 -8.81 1.42 22.50
CA VAL A 146 -9.58 2.16 23.51
C VAL A 146 -8.90 2.03 24.88
N ALA A 147 -8.43 0.83 25.23
CA ALA A 147 -7.76 0.60 26.50
C ALA A 147 -6.46 1.41 26.65
N ILE A 148 -5.67 1.54 25.57
CA ILE A 148 -4.38 2.24 25.64
C ILE A 148 -4.49 3.77 25.55
N THR A 149 -5.54 4.28 24.92
CA THR A 149 -5.78 5.73 24.82
C THR A 149 -6.42 6.32 26.09
N ASP A 150 -6.79 5.48 27.07
CA ASP A 150 -7.55 5.83 28.29
C ASP A 150 -8.85 6.61 28.00
N GLY A 151 -9.38 6.45 26.79
CA GLY A 151 -10.60 7.11 26.32
C GLY A 151 -11.81 6.18 26.34
N SER A 152 -13.00 6.76 26.20
CA SER A 152 -14.20 5.98 25.89
C SER A 152 -14.24 5.62 24.40
N ARG A 153 -14.94 4.52 24.07
CA ARG A 153 -15.19 4.14 22.67
C ARG A 153 -15.77 5.28 21.84
N ALA A 154 -16.66 6.08 22.43
CA ALA A 154 -17.34 7.17 21.75
C ALA A 154 -16.35 8.29 21.39
N GLU A 155 -15.45 8.66 22.32
CA GLU A 155 -14.45 9.71 22.09
C GLU A 155 -13.46 9.32 20.99
N VAL A 156 -12.99 8.06 20.98
CA VAL A 156 -12.08 7.57 19.92
C VAL A 156 -12.75 7.63 18.55
N VAL A 157 -14.02 7.21 18.46
CA VAL A 157 -14.79 7.22 17.20
C VAL A 157 -15.13 8.65 16.76
N GLU A 158 -15.49 9.54 17.69
CA GLU A 158 -15.84 10.94 17.39
C GLU A 158 -14.68 11.70 16.75
N GLN A 159 -13.45 11.33 17.10
CA GLN A 159 -12.24 11.94 16.56
C GLN A 159 -11.69 11.23 15.33
N ALA A 160 -12.32 10.15 14.88
CA ALA A 160 -11.94 9.46 13.66
C ALA A 160 -12.25 10.33 12.44
N ALA A 161 -11.23 10.59 11.62
CA ALA A 161 -11.35 11.31 10.35
C ALA A 161 -11.41 10.34 9.17
N GLN A 162 -10.86 9.14 9.35
CA GLN A 162 -10.92 8.08 8.36
C GLN A 162 -11.19 6.75 9.06
N GLY A 163 -12.14 6.02 8.50
CA GLY A 163 -12.45 4.71 9.04
C GLY A 163 -13.18 4.73 10.36
N PHE A 164 -12.93 3.70 11.18
CA PHE A 164 -13.63 3.56 12.46
C PHE A 164 -12.95 4.32 13.60
N TRP A 165 -11.61 4.48 13.56
CA TRP A 165 -10.85 5.00 14.71
C TRP A 165 -9.63 5.86 14.35
N LEU A 166 -9.20 5.89 13.09
CA LEU A 166 -8.01 6.64 12.68
C LEU A 166 -8.35 8.14 12.53
N SER A 167 -7.61 9.02 13.22
CA SER A 167 -7.79 10.48 13.11
C SER A 167 -6.95 11.12 11.99
N GLY A 168 -6.03 10.36 11.40
CA GLY A 168 -5.11 10.83 10.36
C GLY A 168 -4.30 9.70 9.74
N TYR A 169 -3.41 10.04 8.79
CA TYR A 169 -2.56 9.05 8.13
C TYR A 169 -1.41 8.60 9.03
N PRO A 170 -1.12 7.30 9.08
CA PRO A 170 0.02 6.75 9.80
C PRO A 170 1.33 7.07 9.07
N GLU A 171 2.41 7.19 9.82
CA GLU A 171 3.74 7.47 9.28
C GLU A 171 4.78 6.50 9.85
N LEU A 172 5.57 5.89 8.96
CA LEU A 172 6.79 5.19 9.35
C LEU A 172 7.84 6.22 9.78
N ASN A 173 8.47 5.99 10.94
CA ASN A 173 9.60 6.81 11.36
C ASN A 173 10.82 6.57 10.43
N ARG A 174 11.84 7.43 10.56
CA ARG A 174 12.97 7.49 9.61
C ARG A 174 13.77 6.19 9.52
N ASP A 175 13.90 5.44 10.60
CA ASP A 175 14.62 4.16 10.62
C ASP A 175 13.71 2.95 10.30
N GLY A 176 12.41 3.18 10.10
CA GLY A 176 11.42 2.14 9.85
C GLY A 176 11.24 1.18 11.03
N ALA A 177 11.59 1.60 12.25
CA ALA A 177 11.41 0.84 13.49
C ALA A 177 10.02 1.00 14.09
N GLN A 178 9.36 2.13 13.87
CA GLN A 178 8.10 2.46 14.49
C GLN A 178 7.12 3.07 13.49
N VAL A 179 5.82 2.93 13.78
CA VAL A 179 4.76 3.65 13.09
C VAL A 179 4.08 4.58 14.09
N SER A 180 3.99 5.87 13.74
CA SER A 180 3.12 6.82 14.44
C SER A 180 1.74 6.80 13.80
N ILE A 181 0.69 6.59 14.58
CA ILE A 181 -0.69 6.44 14.11
C ILE A 181 -1.57 7.47 14.82
N PRO A 182 -2.06 8.52 14.13
CA PRO A 182 -2.96 9.48 14.73
C PRO A 182 -4.29 8.82 15.15
N ALA A 183 -4.63 8.93 16.43
CA ALA A 183 -5.87 8.43 17.01
C ALA A 183 -6.20 9.16 18.31
N ALA A 184 -7.48 9.23 18.69
CA ALA A 184 -7.93 9.76 19.98
C ALA A 184 -7.29 11.11 20.40
N GLY A 185 -7.03 12.00 19.42
CA GLY A 185 -6.53 13.35 19.68
C GLY A 185 -5.03 13.40 19.97
N GLY A 186 -4.36 12.25 19.97
CA GLY A 186 -2.92 12.07 20.12
C GLY A 186 -2.37 11.16 19.02
N HIS A 187 -1.33 10.39 19.36
CA HIS A 187 -0.68 9.46 18.45
C HIS A 187 -0.35 8.17 19.16
N LEU A 188 -0.81 7.05 18.63
CA LEU A 188 -0.25 5.76 19.01
C LEU A 188 1.14 5.61 18.39
N THR A 189 2.06 5.02 19.14
CA THR A 189 3.35 4.55 18.63
C THR A 189 3.32 3.03 18.62
N LEU A 190 3.54 2.44 17.45
CA LEU A 190 3.67 1.00 17.27
C LEU A 190 5.14 0.65 17.06
N ASP A 191 5.72 -0.15 17.95
CA ASP A 191 7.05 -0.73 17.74
C ASP A 191 6.96 -1.96 16.82
N LEU A 192 7.70 -1.97 15.71
CA LEU A 192 7.64 -3.05 14.72
C LEU A 192 8.50 -4.26 15.08
N ALA A 193 9.44 -4.11 16.00
CA ALA A 193 10.26 -5.20 16.50
C ALA A 193 9.54 -6.02 17.58
N THR A 194 8.71 -5.41 18.42
CA THR A 194 7.93 -6.10 19.47
C THR A 194 6.47 -6.27 19.10
N GLY A 195 5.91 -5.39 18.28
CA GLY A 195 4.48 -5.31 18.00
C GLY A 195 3.68 -4.62 19.10
N GLU A 196 4.35 -4.01 20.09
CA GLU A 196 3.71 -3.31 21.21
C GLU A 196 3.22 -1.91 20.79
N LEU A 197 2.17 -1.46 21.45
CA LEU A 197 1.60 -0.13 21.29
C LEU A 197 1.88 0.70 22.54
N ASP A 198 2.09 2.00 22.33
CA ASP A 198 2.11 3.06 23.34
C ASP A 198 1.26 4.25 22.83
N PHE A 199 0.83 5.16 23.72
CA PHE A 199 0.06 6.37 23.38
C PHE A 199 0.70 7.63 23.98
#